data_AF-A0A2E9LLC0-F1
#
_entry.id   AF-A0A2E9LLC0-F1
#
_cell.length_a   1.000
_cell.length_b   1.000
_cell.length_c   1.000
_cell.angle_alpha   90.00
_cell.angle_beta   90.00
_cell.angle_gamma   90.00
#
_symmetry.space_group_name_H-M   'P 1'
#
loop_
_entity.id
_entity.type
_entity.pdbx_description
1 polymer ?
#
loop_
_entity_poly.entity_id
_entity_poly.type
_entity_poly.pdbx_seq_one_letter_code
_entity_poly.pdbx_strand_id
1 'polypeptide(L)'
;MISDKIRAIIGGAIRTRTTRIEAKLKDAIALHPPRIAFDPRSVADLHATIFEGAFVMTRTLPDADIMLDQLRHDRCDLELLFGAEIKT
;
A
#
# COMPACT_ATOMS: atom_id res chain seq x y z
N MET A 1 1.37 16.00 -23.90
CA MET A 1 0.63 14.72 -23.89
C MET A 1 1.62 13.60 -23.60
N ILE A 2 1.43 12.80 -22.55
CA ILE A 2 2.31 11.65 -22.25
C ILE A 2 2.13 10.60 -23.35
N SER A 3 3.23 10.06 -23.89
CA SER A 3 3.15 9.00 -24.91
C SER A 3 2.61 7.70 -24.32
N ASP A 4 1.91 6.91 -25.12
CA ASP A 4 1.36 5.61 -24.68
C ASP A 4 2.45 4.66 -24.20
N LYS A 5 3.65 4.76 -24.77
CA LYS A 5 4.83 4.02 -24.32
C LYS A 5 5.22 4.38 -22.89
N ILE A 6 5.25 5.67 -22.54
CA ILE A 6 5.58 6.12 -21.17
C ILE A 6 4.49 5.67 -20.20
N ARG A 7 3.21 5.81 -20.58
CA ARG A 7 2.08 5.34 -19.77
C ARG A 7 2.17 3.84 -19.48
N ALA A 8 2.52 3.04 -20.49
CA ALA A 8 2.67 1.60 -20.36
C ALA A 8 3.81 1.22 -19.38
N ILE A 9 4.95 1.91 -19.46
CA ILE A 9 6.09 1.67 -18.56
C ILE A 9 5.72 1.99 -17.11
N ILE A 10 5.17 3.18 -16.85
CA ILE A 10 4.76 3.60 -15.51
C ILE A 10 3.69 2.65 -14.95
N GLY A 11 2.66 2.34 -15.75
CA GLY A 11 1.62 1.39 -15.35
C GLY A 11 2.18 -0.01 -15.06
N GLY A 12 3.21 -0.44 -15.80
CA GLY A 12 3.91 -1.71 -15.55
C GLY A 12 4.65 -1.74 -14.22
N ALA A 13 5.30 -0.64 -13.85
CA ALA A 13 6.00 -0.52 -12.55
C ALA A 13 5.00 -0.59 -11.38
N ILE A 14 3.90 0.16 -11.46
CA ILE A 14 2.85 0.16 -10.43
C ILE A 14 2.22 -1.24 -10.28
N ARG A 15 1.90 -1.90 -11.40
CA ARG A 15 1.37 -3.27 -11.38
C ARG A 15 2.36 -4.25 -10.75
N THR A 16 3.64 -4.18 -11.13
CA THR A 16 4.70 -5.03 -10.57
C THR A 16 4.81 -4.87 -9.06
N ARG A 17 4.81 -3.63 -8.56
CA ARG A 17 4.84 -3.34 -7.12
C ARG A 17 3.64 -3.96 -6.41
N THR A 18 2.44 -3.72 -6.94
CA THR A 18 1.19 -4.18 -6.35
C THR A 18 1.12 -5.71 -6.31
N THR A 19 1.47 -6.39 -7.39
CA THR A 19 1.50 -7.87 -7.45
C THR A 19 2.48 -8.46 -6.42
N ARG A 20 3.61 -7.80 -6.16
CA ARG A 20 4.55 -8.24 -5.13
C ARG A 20 3.99 -8.08 -3.71
N ILE A 21 3.24 -7.01 -3.45
CA ILE A 21 2.59 -6.81 -2.15
C ILE A 21 1.47 -7.84 -1.96
N GLU A 22 0.63 -8.04 -2.98
CA GLU A 22 -0.43 -9.05 -2.98
C GLU A 22 0.13 -10.45 -2.68
N ALA A 23 1.25 -10.83 -3.30
CA ALA A 23 1.92 -12.10 -3.02
C ALA A 23 2.35 -12.22 -1.55
N LYS A 24 2.99 -11.18 -1.00
CA LYS A 24 3.38 -11.16 0.42
C LYS A 24 2.19 -11.26 1.37
N LEU A 25 1.07 -10.62 1.04
CA LEU A 25 -0.15 -10.71 1.84
C LEU A 25 -0.74 -12.12 1.79
N LYS A 26 -0.74 -12.78 0.63
CA LYS A 26 -1.15 -14.19 0.50
C LYS A 26 -0.27 -15.12 1.34
N ASP A 27 1.05 -14.92 1.29
CA ASP A 27 1.99 -15.69 2.10
C ASP A 27 1.74 -15.45 3.60
N ALA A 28 1.51 -14.20 4.00
CA ALA A 28 1.21 -13.85 5.39
C ALA A 28 -0.12 -14.46 5.87
N ILE A 29 -1.18 -14.44 5.06
CA ILE A 29 -2.48 -15.07 5.37
C ILE A 29 -2.32 -16.59 5.58
N ALA A 30 -1.49 -17.24 4.75
CA ALA A 30 -1.25 -18.68 4.87
C ALA A 30 -0.53 -19.06 6.18
N LEU A 31 0.39 -18.20 6.65
CA LEU A 31 1.14 -18.41 7.89
C LEU A 31 0.39 -17.94 9.14
N HIS A 32 -0.41 -16.89 8.98
CA HIS A 32 -1.11 -16.19 10.06
C HIS A 32 -2.54 -15.86 9.58
N PRO A 33 -3.52 -16.75 9.78
CA PRO A 33 -4.89 -16.48 9.37
C PRO A 33 -5.38 -15.15 9.95
N PRO A 34 -5.92 -14.23 9.12
CA PRO A 34 -6.30 -12.91 9.60
C PRO A 34 -7.56 -12.98 10.47
N ARG A 35 -7.68 -12.03 11.40
CA ARG A 35 -8.86 -11.89 12.26
C ARG A 35 -10.08 -11.43 11.45
N ILE A 36 -9.86 -10.60 10.44
CA ILE A 36 -10.88 -10.09 9.52
C ILE A 36 -10.52 -10.56 8.12
N ALA A 37 -11.45 -11.23 7.44
CA ALA A 37 -11.24 -11.63 6.06
C ALA A 37 -11.08 -10.40 5.16
N PHE A 38 -10.08 -10.40 4.28
CA PHE A 38 -9.85 -9.34 3.31
C PHE A 38 -9.34 -9.90 1.98
N ASP A 39 -9.50 -9.12 0.92
CA ASP A 39 -8.91 -9.42 -0.38
C ASP A 39 -7.46 -8.88 -0.43
N PRO A 40 -6.43 -9.74 -0.58
CA PRO A 40 -5.04 -9.32 -0.68
C PRO A 40 -4.79 -8.35 -1.83
N ARG A 41 -5.56 -8.47 -2.92
CA ARG A 41 -5.41 -7.61 -4.08
C ARG A 41 -5.86 -6.19 -3.75
N SER A 42 -7.06 -6.05 -3.19
CA SER A 42 -7.60 -4.76 -2.76
C SER A 42 -6.69 -4.04 -1.76
N VAL A 43 -6.12 -4.75 -0.78
CA VAL A 43 -5.18 -4.15 0.19
C VAL A 43 -3.86 -3.74 -0.47
N ALA A 44 -3.35 -4.50 -1.44
CA ALA A 44 -2.17 -4.11 -2.19
C ALA A 44 -2.42 -2.84 -3.04
N ASP A 45 -3.58 -2.74 -3.68
CA ASP A 45 -4.00 -1.55 -4.44
C ASP A 45 -4.17 -0.32 -3.50
N LEU A 46 -4.70 -0.52 -2.28
CA LEU A 46 -4.80 0.50 -1.23
C LEU A 46 -3.41 1.03 -0.84
N HIS A 47 -2.48 0.14 -0.49
CA HIS A 47 -1.11 0.51 -0.14
C HIS A 47 -0.42 1.34 -1.24
N ALA A 48 -0.60 0.94 -2.51
CA ALA A 48 -0.07 1.70 -3.63
C ALA A 48 -0.71 3.11 -3.70
N THR A 49 -2.03 3.19 -3.57
CA THR A 49 -2.78 4.45 -3.61
C THR A 49 -2.38 5.41 -2.49
N ILE A 50 -2.27 4.91 -1.26
CA ILE A 50 -1.81 5.70 -0.10
C ILE A 50 -0.41 6.24 -0.35
N PHE A 51 0.51 5.40 -0.81
CA PHE A 51 1.90 5.79 -1.04
C PHE A 51 2.03 6.86 -2.14
N GLU A 52 1.41 6.65 -3.30
CA GLU A 52 1.48 7.60 -4.41
C GLU A 52 0.75 8.92 -4.07
N GLY A 53 -0.40 8.83 -3.40
CA GLY A 53 -1.15 9.99 -2.93
C GLY A 53 -0.35 10.81 -1.91
N ALA A 54 0.21 10.15 -0.89
CA ALA A 54 1.02 10.80 0.11
C ALA A 54 2.28 11.45 -0.50
N PHE A 55 2.92 10.78 -1.47
CA PHE A 55 4.04 11.36 -2.21
C PHE A 55 3.64 12.64 -2.93
N VAL A 56 2.50 12.68 -3.62
CA VAL A 56 2.00 13.91 -4.26
C VAL A 56 1.74 15.00 -3.22
N MET A 57 1.12 14.67 -2.08
CA MET A 57 0.81 15.62 -1.01
C MET A 57 2.08 16.26 -0.41
N THR A 58 3.17 15.49 -0.26
CA THR A 58 4.46 16.03 0.24
C THR A 58 5.10 17.06 -0.70
N ARG A 59 4.68 17.09 -1.98
CA ARG A 59 5.16 18.06 -2.98
C ARG A 59 4.30 19.32 -3.02
N THR A 60 3.11 19.29 -2.43
CA THR A 60 2.12 20.38 -2.53
C THR A 60 1.85 21.07 -1.19
N LEU A 61 2.01 20.37 -0.07
CA LEU A 61 1.77 20.89 1.27
C LEU A 61 3.08 21.15 2.02
N PRO A 62 3.12 22.16 2.92
CA PRO A 62 4.28 22.46 3.75
C PRO A 62 4.36 21.52 4.97
N ASP A 63 4.15 20.22 4.75
CA ASP A 63 4.16 19.20 5.79
C ASP A 63 4.98 18.00 5.29
N ALA A 64 6.14 17.81 5.92
CA ALA A 64 7.08 16.76 5.57
C ALA A 64 6.67 15.39 6.15
N ASP A 65 5.77 15.36 7.13
CA ASP A 65 5.46 14.16 7.91
C ASP A 65 4.26 13.39 7.35
N ILE A 66 3.48 13.97 6.43
CA ILE A 66 2.32 13.32 5.79
C ILE A 66 2.65 11.91 5.31
N MET A 67 3.80 11.73 4.66
CA MET A 67 4.21 10.40 4.17
C MET A 67 4.38 9.39 5.31
N LEU A 68 5.04 9.81 6.39
CA LEU A 68 5.29 8.95 7.55
C LEU A 68 3.99 8.58 8.24
N ASP A 69 3.07 9.54 8.40
CA ASP A 69 1.79 9.30 9.05
C ASP A 69 0.90 8.37 8.23
N GLN A 70 0.88 8.50 6.91
CA GLN A 70 0.14 7.58 6.06
C GLN A 70 0.73 6.15 6.08
N LEU A 71 2.06 6.01 6.15
CA LEU A 71 2.70 4.70 6.31
C LEU A 71 2.44 4.08 7.68
N ARG A 72 2.35 4.90 8.74
CA ARG A 72 1.96 4.43 10.08
C ARG A 72 0.53 3.91 10.07
N HIS A 73 -0.40 4.62 9.44
CA HIS A 73 -1.79 4.16 9.32
C HIS A 73 -1.92 2.88 8.49
N ASP A 74 -1.24 2.80 7.34
CA ASP A 74 -1.22 1.59 6.50
C ASP A 74 -0.72 0.36 7.28
N ARG A 75 0.31 0.54 8.11
CA ARG A 75 0.77 -0.51 9.04
C ARG A 75 -0.28 -0.86 10.10
N CYS A 76 -0.90 0.14 10.73
CA CYS A 76 -1.93 -0.09 11.75
C CYS A 76 -3.12 -0.87 11.18
N ASP A 77 -3.56 -0.53 9.97
CA ASP A 77 -4.65 -1.23 9.28
C ASP A 77 -4.31 -2.70 9.05
N LEU A 78 -3.07 -3.00 8.61
CA LEU A 78 -2.58 -4.37 8.51
C LEU A 78 -2.55 -5.07 9.87
N GLU A 79 -1.99 -4.44 10.90
CA GLU A 79 -1.96 -5.02 12.26
C GLU A 79 -3.38 -5.35 12.77
N LEU A 80 -4.34 -4.47 12.52
CA LEU A 80 -5.74 -4.67 12.88
C LEU A 80 -6.40 -5.83 12.12
N LEU A 81 -6.12 -5.98 10.83
CA LEU A 81 -6.63 -7.09 10.00
C LEU A 81 -6.15 -8.44 10.53
N PHE A 82 -4.90 -8.52 11.00
CA PHE A 82 -4.33 -9.74 11.59
C PHE A 82 -4.60 -9.88 13.10
N GLY A 83 -5.16 -8.85 13.75
CA GLY A 83 -5.41 -8.86 15.19
C GLY A 83 -4.13 -8.79 16.03
N ALA A 84 -3.05 -8.21 15.49
CA ALA A 84 -1.83 -7.96 16.23
C ALA A 84 -2.03 -6.82 17.24
N GLU A 85 -1.29 -6.85 18.35
CA GLU A 85 -1.20 -5.69 19.25
C GLU A 85 -0.57 -4.52 18.52
N ILE A 86 -1.26 -3.37 18.50
CA ILE A 86 -0.77 -2.14 17.88
C ILE A 86 0.42 -1.64 18.68
N LYS A 87 1.61 -1.67 18.08
CA LYS A 87 2.83 -1.13 18.72
C LYS A 87 2.96 0.34 18.36
N THR A 88 2.59 1.20 19.32
CA THR A 88 2.72 2.66 19.24
C THR A 88 4.18 3.10 19.29
#